data_AF-Q6QEA0-F1
#
_entry.id   AF-Q6QEA0-F1
#
_cell.length_a   1.000
_cell.length_b   1.000
_cell.length_c   1.000
_cell.angle_alpha   90.00
_cell.angle_beta   90.00
_cell.angle_gamma   90.00
#
_symmetry.space_group_name_H-M   'P 1'
#
loop_
_entity.id
_entity.type
_entity.pdbx_description
1 polymer ?
#
loop_
_entity_poly.entity_id
_entity_poly.type
_entity_poly.pdbx_seq_one_letter_code
_entity_poly.pdbx_strand_id
1 'polypeptide(L)'
;YGGIKKMSHRRAFLMIIFVWMWSIVWAVGPVFNWGAYVPEGLLTSCSFDYLSTDPGTKSFILCMYFCGFMLPIIIIAFCYFNIVMSVSNHEKEMAAMAKRLNAKELRKAQAGQSAEMKLAKISMVIITQFMLSWSPYAIIALLAQFGPAEWVTPYAAELPVLFAKASAIHNPIVYSVSHPKFREAIQVTFPWLLTCCQFNEKECEDANDAEEEVPASEGGGGGGESADAAQMKEMMAMMQKMQAQQAAYPQPPPQGYPPQGAYPPQGYPPQGYPAP
;
A
#
# COMPACT_ATOMS: atom_id res chain seq x y z
N TYR A 1 26.04 -6.24 -9.54
CA TYR A 1 26.19 -5.62 -8.21
C TYR A 1 25.25 -4.43 -8.10
N GLY A 2 23.99 -4.66 -7.78
CA GLY A 2 23.02 -3.62 -7.46
C GLY A 2 22.64 -3.75 -6.00
N GLY A 3 23.47 -3.24 -5.09
CA GLY A 3 23.08 -3.16 -3.68
C GLY A 3 21.85 -2.27 -3.54
N ILE A 4 20.91 -2.65 -2.68
CA ILE A 4 19.73 -1.86 -2.35
C ILE A 4 20.21 -0.49 -1.86
N LYS A 5 19.94 0.56 -2.64
CA LYS A 5 20.40 1.90 -2.31
C LYS A 5 19.47 2.50 -1.25
N LYS A 6 19.81 2.29 0.02
CA LYS A 6 19.09 2.87 1.16
C LYS A 6 19.00 4.41 1.05
N MET A 7 17.91 4.97 1.57
CA MET A 7 17.75 6.41 1.64
C MET A 7 18.78 6.99 2.61
N SER A 8 19.53 8.00 2.18
CA SER A 8 20.46 8.73 3.05
C SER A 8 19.84 10.03 3.52
N HIS A 9 20.22 10.50 4.71
CA HIS A 9 19.76 11.77 5.27
C HIS A 9 19.95 12.94 4.29
N ARG A 10 21.10 13.02 3.61
CA ARG A 10 21.37 14.06 2.60
C ARG A 10 20.37 14.01 1.44
N ARG A 11 20.04 12.82 0.93
CA ARG A 11 19.08 12.66 -0.17
C ARG A 11 17.67 12.99 0.29
N ALA A 12 17.26 12.47 1.45
CA ALA A 12 15.95 12.75 2.05
C ALA A 12 15.76 14.26 2.28
N PHE A 13 16.75 14.94 2.84
CA PHE A 13 16.71 16.39 3.07
C PHE A 13 16.51 17.19 1.78
N LEU A 14 17.28 16.87 0.73
CA LEU A 14 17.13 17.52 -0.57
C LEU A 14 15.76 17.24 -1.21
N MET A 15 15.25 16.01 -1.09
CA MET A 15 13.92 15.64 -1.57
C MET A 15 12.81 16.39 -0.82
N ILE A 16 12.94 16.57 0.50
CA ILE A 16 11.97 17.33 1.30
C ILE A 16 11.98 18.81 0.89
N ILE A 17 13.15 19.43 0.71
CA ILE A 17 13.24 20.81 0.21
C ILE A 17 12.53 20.92 -1.14
N PHE A 18 12.78 19.99 -2.05
CA PHE A 18 12.10 19.96 -3.35
C PHE A 18 10.57 19.88 -3.19
N VAL A 19 10.05 19.00 -2.33
CA VAL A 19 8.60 18.86 -2.07
C VAL A 19 8.00 20.16 -1.51
N TRP A 20 8.68 20.84 -0.60
CA TRP A 20 8.23 22.14 -0.07
C TRP A 20 8.15 23.19 -1.15
N MET A 21 9.23 23.37 -1.92
CA MET A 21 9.29 24.36 -3.00
C MET A 21 8.25 24.06 -4.07
N TRP A 22 8.10 22.79 -4.47
CA TRP A 22 7.12 22.34 -5.45
C TRP A 22 5.68 22.64 -5.00
N SER A 23 5.34 22.28 -3.76
CA SER A 23 4.01 22.52 -3.19
C SER A 23 3.68 24.01 -3.14
N ILE A 24 4.63 24.85 -2.72
CA ILE A 24 4.43 26.30 -2.65
C ILE A 24 4.22 26.89 -4.05
N VAL A 25 5.08 26.54 -5.02
CA VAL A 25 4.99 27.07 -6.40
C VAL A 25 3.61 26.84 -7.01
N TRP A 26 3.03 25.65 -6.82
CA TRP A 26 1.75 25.29 -7.42
C TRP A 26 0.52 25.65 -6.58
N ALA A 27 0.70 26.14 -5.35
CA ALA A 27 -0.37 26.65 -4.51
C ALA A 27 -0.39 28.19 -4.42
N VAL A 28 0.72 28.88 -4.68
CA VAL A 28 0.83 30.32 -4.41
C VAL A 28 0.24 31.21 -5.53
N GLY A 29 0.00 30.66 -6.72
CA GLY A 29 -0.52 31.40 -7.88
C GLY A 29 -1.68 32.37 -7.55
N PRO A 30 -2.75 31.90 -6.88
CA PRO A 30 -3.91 32.72 -6.52
C PRO A 30 -3.59 33.91 -5.61
N VAL A 31 -2.52 33.84 -4.81
CA VAL A 31 -2.06 34.96 -3.97
C VAL A 31 -1.52 36.11 -4.83
N PHE A 32 -1.02 35.80 -6.02
CA PHE A 32 -0.48 36.76 -6.99
C PHE A 32 -1.45 37.05 -8.15
N ASN A 33 -2.76 36.84 -7.94
CA ASN A 33 -3.82 37.00 -8.94
C ASN A 33 -3.69 36.08 -10.17
N TRP A 34 -2.94 34.97 -10.07
CA TRP A 34 -2.98 33.90 -11.05
C TRP A 34 -3.94 32.80 -10.57
N GLY A 35 -5.23 33.02 -10.83
CA GLY A 35 -6.34 32.36 -10.14
C GLY A 35 -6.77 33.13 -8.89
N ALA A 36 -7.71 32.58 -8.12
CA ALA A 36 -8.20 33.17 -6.88
C ALA A 36 -8.51 32.11 -5.82
N TYR A 37 -8.41 32.46 -4.54
CA TYR A 37 -8.97 31.67 -3.45
C TYR A 37 -10.30 32.31 -3.02
N VAL A 38 -11.39 31.54 -3.10
CA VAL A 38 -12.76 32.02 -2.88
C VAL A 38 -13.56 31.03 -2.03
N PRO A 39 -14.63 31.46 -1.36
CA PRO A 39 -15.58 30.56 -0.72
C PRO A 39 -16.23 29.61 -1.73
N GLU A 40 -16.43 28.34 -1.35
CA GLU A 40 -17.06 27.32 -2.20
C GLU A 40 -18.24 26.62 -1.51
N GLY A 41 -19.04 25.86 -2.27
CA GLY A 41 -20.09 25.00 -1.74
C GLY A 41 -21.13 25.77 -0.92
N LEU A 42 -21.20 25.47 0.38
CA LEU A 42 -22.10 26.16 1.32
C LEU A 42 -21.54 27.49 1.87
N LEU A 43 -20.42 27.98 1.32
CA LEU A 43 -19.74 29.21 1.71
C LEU A 43 -19.16 29.17 3.14
N THR A 44 -18.88 27.97 3.65
CA THR A 44 -18.32 27.73 4.99
C THR A 44 -16.82 27.46 4.97
N SER A 45 -16.25 27.21 3.79
CA SER A 45 -14.81 27.02 3.59
C SER A 45 -14.35 27.63 2.27
N CYS A 46 -13.04 27.82 2.11
CA CYS A 46 -12.43 28.38 0.91
C CYS A 46 -11.68 27.30 0.12
N SER A 47 -11.59 27.50 -1.19
CA SER A 47 -10.74 26.75 -2.10
C SER A 47 -10.35 27.61 -3.31
N PHE A 48 -9.62 27.04 -4.26
CA PHE A 48 -9.31 27.73 -5.50
C PHE A 48 -10.57 27.93 -6.34
N ASP A 49 -10.64 29.05 -7.05
CA ASP A 49 -11.75 29.35 -7.95
C ASP A 49 -11.69 28.43 -9.18
N TYR A 50 -12.67 27.54 -9.29
CA TYR A 50 -12.89 26.64 -10.43
C TYR A 50 -14.18 26.97 -11.20
N LEU A 51 -14.73 28.18 -10.99
CA LEU A 51 -15.92 28.67 -11.67
C LEU A 51 -15.58 29.79 -12.66
N SER A 52 -14.60 30.63 -12.33
CA SER A 52 -14.15 31.70 -13.23
C SER A 52 -13.50 31.12 -14.48
N THR A 53 -14.01 31.54 -15.64
CA THR A 53 -13.62 31.00 -16.95
C THR A 53 -12.59 31.85 -17.69
N ASP A 54 -12.01 32.84 -17.03
CA ASP A 54 -10.96 33.70 -17.58
C ASP A 54 -9.67 32.90 -17.85
N PRO A 55 -8.83 33.36 -18.79
CA PRO A 55 -7.60 32.63 -19.14
C PRO A 55 -6.61 32.46 -17.97
N GLY A 56 -6.58 33.41 -17.03
CA GLY A 56 -5.70 33.36 -15.86
C GLY A 56 -6.08 32.20 -14.94
N THR A 57 -7.34 32.14 -14.53
CA THR A 57 -7.87 31.05 -13.70
C THR A 57 -7.77 29.69 -14.40
N LYS A 58 -8.15 29.61 -15.68
CA LYS A 58 -8.02 28.37 -16.47
C LYS A 58 -6.59 27.83 -16.52
N SER A 59 -5.63 28.71 -16.82
CA SER A 59 -4.22 28.30 -16.90
C SER A 59 -3.68 27.87 -15.55
N PHE A 60 -4.04 28.56 -14.46
CA PHE A 60 -3.68 28.14 -13.11
C PHE A 60 -4.23 26.74 -12.78
N ILE A 61 -5.52 26.48 -13.03
CA ILE A 61 -6.14 25.17 -12.79
C ILE A 61 -5.41 24.07 -13.56
N LEU A 62 -5.16 24.27 -14.86
CA LEU A 62 -4.45 23.27 -15.67
C LEU A 62 -3.03 22.99 -15.16
N CYS A 63 -2.29 24.03 -14.77
CA CYS A 63 -0.97 23.89 -14.18
C CYS A 63 -1.01 23.17 -12.82
N MET A 64 -1.94 23.54 -11.93
CA MET A 64 -2.13 22.90 -10.63
C MET A 64 -2.49 21.41 -10.78
N TYR A 65 -3.40 21.06 -11.69
CA TYR A 65 -3.77 19.67 -11.94
C TYR A 65 -2.63 18.86 -12.55
N PHE A 66 -1.93 19.41 -13.53
CA PHE A 66 -0.84 18.68 -14.16
C PHE A 66 0.35 18.52 -13.23
N CYS A 67 0.86 19.61 -12.65
CA CYS A 67 2.06 19.62 -11.84
C CYS A 67 1.81 19.19 -10.38
N GLY A 68 0.70 19.60 -9.79
CA GLY A 68 0.35 19.31 -8.40
C GLY A 68 -0.30 17.94 -8.19
N PHE A 69 -0.93 17.36 -9.22
CA PHE A 69 -1.66 16.10 -9.10
C PHE A 69 -1.15 15.01 -10.05
N MET A 70 -1.22 15.23 -11.36
CA MET A 70 -0.92 14.19 -12.36
C MET A 70 0.55 13.76 -12.38
N LEU A 71 1.49 14.70 -12.34
CA LEU A 71 2.92 14.40 -12.39
C LEU A 71 3.38 13.54 -11.19
N PRO A 72 3.04 13.87 -9.93
CA PRO A 72 3.28 12.98 -8.79
C PRO A 72 2.71 11.58 -8.98
N ILE A 73 1.48 11.45 -9.51
CA ILE A 73 0.85 10.15 -9.77
C ILE A 73 1.62 9.35 -10.81
N ILE A 74 2.08 9.99 -11.89
CA ILE A 74 2.89 9.34 -12.93
C ILE A 74 4.21 8.82 -12.33
N ILE A 75 4.88 9.62 -11.51
CA ILE A 75 6.12 9.23 -10.83
C ILE A 75 5.85 8.02 -9.92
N ILE A 76 4.79 8.08 -9.10
CA ILE A 76 4.37 6.99 -8.22
C ILE A 76 4.09 5.72 -9.02
N ALA A 77 3.26 5.81 -10.06
CA ALA A 77 2.90 4.68 -10.91
C ALA A 77 4.14 4.05 -11.57
N PHE A 78 5.06 4.88 -12.07
CA PHE A 78 6.32 4.42 -12.62
C PHE A 78 7.16 3.68 -11.57
N CYS A 79 7.32 4.23 -10.36
CA CYS A 79 8.07 3.58 -9.29
C CYS A 79 7.48 2.22 -8.92
N TYR A 80 6.16 2.13 -8.72
CA TYR A 80 5.51 0.87 -8.35
C TYR A 80 5.47 -0.15 -9.47
N PHE A 81 5.30 0.29 -10.72
CA PHE A 81 5.42 -0.58 -11.88
C PHE A 81 6.80 -1.27 -11.92
N ASN A 82 7.88 -0.50 -11.69
CA ASN A 82 9.23 -1.06 -11.61
C ASN A 82 9.40 -2.01 -10.41
N ILE A 83 8.81 -1.72 -9.26
CA ILE A 83 8.82 -2.63 -8.10
C ILE A 83 8.18 -3.96 -8.48
N VAL A 84 6.98 -3.95 -9.05
CA VAL A 84 6.25 -5.17 -9.44
C VAL A 84 7.02 -5.97 -10.48
N MET A 85 7.57 -5.32 -11.51
CA MET A 85 8.38 -5.98 -12.53
C MET A 85 9.66 -6.60 -11.97
N SER A 86 10.23 -6.00 -10.92
CA SER A 86 11.45 -6.51 -10.27
C SER A 86 11.22 -7.75 -9.41
N VAL A 87 9.97 -8.07 -9.02
CA VAL A 87 9.66 -9.21 -8.14
C VAL A 87 10.15 -10.54 -8.73
N SER A 88 9.95 -10.77 -10.03
CA SER A 88 10.38 -12.01 -10.69
C SER A 88 11.91 -12.19 -10.72
N ASN A 89 12.64 -11.07 -10.84
CA ASN A 89 14.10 -11.09 -10.77
C ASN A 89 14.58 -11.29 -9.33
N HIS A 90 13.85 -10.72 -8.37
CA HIS A 90 14.12 -10.87 -6.96
C HIS A 90 14.03 -12.34 -6.49
N GLU A 91 13.00 -13.07 -6.93
CA GLU A 91 12.87 -14.50 -6.61
C GLU A 91 14.06 -15.32 -7.10
N LYS A 92 14.53 -15.05 -8.33
CA LYS A 92 15.70 -15.70 -8.91
C LYS A 92 16.99 -15.36 -8.16
N GLU A 93 17.15 -14.09 -7.78
CA GLU A 93 18.30 -13.63 -7.00
C GLU A 93 18.32 -14.25 -5.60
N MET A 94 17.16 -14.35 -4.93
CA MET A 94 17.04 -15.02 -3.63
C MET A 94 17.37 -16.52 -3.73
N ALA A 95 16.89 -17.21 -4.77
CA ALA A 95 17.24 -18.62 -5.01
C ALA A 95 18.74 -18.80 -5.30
N ALA A 96 19.39 -17.84 -5.96
CA ALA A 96 20.82 -17.86 -6.19
C ALA A 96 21.62 -17.56 -4.90
N MET A 97 21.15 -16.63 -4.06
CA MET A 97 21.73 -16.31 -2.76
C MET A 97 21.61 -17.47 -1.78
N ALA A 98 20.53 -18.25 -1.83
CA ALA A 98 20.33 -19.44 -1.01
C ALA A 98 21.41 -20.52 -1.22
N LYS A 99 22.11 -20.51 -2.37
CA LYS A 99 23.23 -21.40 -2.65
C LYS A 99 24.57 -20.89 -2.11
N ARG A 100 24.66 -19.61 -1.72
CA ARG A 100 25.91 -18.91 -1.38
C ARG A 100 25.96 -18.43 0.07
N LEU A 101 24.81 -18.16 0.67
CA LEU A 101 24.69 -17.67 2.05
C LEU A 101 24.39 -18.83 3.00
N ASN A 102 24.82 -18.68 4.25
CA ASN A 102 24.38 -19.57 5.32
C ASN A 102 22.89 -19.31 5.67
N ALA A 103 22.28 -20.21 6.45
CA ALA A 103 20.85 -20.12 6.77
C ALA A 103 20.47 -18.82 7.49
N LYS A 104 21.32 -18.30 8.38
CA LYS A 104 21.07 -17.07 9.15
C LYS A 104 21.11 -15.82 8.25
N GLU A 105 22.15 -15.72 7.42
CA GLU A 105 22.31 -14.64 6.44
C GLU A 105 21.18 -14.64 5.40
N LEU A 106 20.76 -15.83 4.96
CA LEU A 106 19.63 -15.96 4.02
C LEU A 106 18.32 -15.51 4.68
N ARG A 107 18.06 -15.93 5.92
CA ARG A 107 16.87 -15.52 6.68
C ARG A 107 16.85 -14.00 6.87
N LYS A 108 17.97 -13.39 7.28
CA LYS A 108 18.11 -11.93 7.40
C LYS A 108 17.82 -11.20 6.08
N ALA A 109 18.39 -11.68 4.98
CA ALA A 109 18.16 -11.10 3.65
C ALA A 109 16.67 -11.19 3.25
N GLN A 110 16.02 -12.32 3.51
CA GLN A 110 14.59 -12.52 3.24
C GLN A 110 13.71 -11.63 4.13
N ALA A 111 14.01 -11.57 5.42
CA ALA A 111 13.29 -10.75 6.40
C ALA A 111 13.35 -9.25 6.04
N GLY A 112 14.54 -8.75 5.68
CA GLY A 112 14.71 -7.37 5.21
C GLY A 112 13.88 -7.05 3.98
N GLN A 113 13.79 -7.96 3.02
CA GLN A 113 12.97 -7.78 1.82
C GLN A 113 11.47 -7.80 2.13
N SER A 114 11.02 -8.73 2.98
CA SER A 114 9.64 -8.79 3.46
C SER A 114 9.24 -7.51 4.19
N ALA A 115 10.13 -6.97 5.04
CA ALA A 115 9.92 -5.72 5.75
C ALA A 115 9.78 -4.53 4.79
N GLU A 116 10.70 -4.38 3.83
CA GLU A 116 10.64 -3.32 2.81
C GLU A 116 9.38 -3.44 1.92
N MET A 117 9.01 -4.67 1.52
CA MET A 117 7.79 -4.92 0.75
C MET A 117 6.53 -4.57 1.57
N LYS A 118 6.52 -4.83 2.88
CA LYS A 118 5.44 -4.41 3.78
C LYS A 118 5.31 -2.89 3.79
N LEU A 119 6.42 -2.15 3.91
CA LEU A 119 6.41 -0.67 3.84
C LEU A 119 5.94 -0.15 2.47
N ALA A 120 6.34 -0.80 1.39
CA ALA A 120 5.88 -0.47 0.04
C ALA A 120 4.36 -0.66 -0.11
N LYS A 121 3.80 -1.74 0.45
CA LYS A 121 2.35 -2.01 0.49
C LYS A 121 1.58 -0.97 1.29
N ILE A 122 2.07 -0.60 2.47
CA ILE A 122 1.49 0.48 3.28
C ILE A 122 1.47 1.78 2.47
N SER A 123 2.57 2.08 1.78
CA SER A 123 2.69 3.25 0.92
C SER A 123 1.69 3.22 -0.26
N MET A 124 1.39 2.05 -0.85
CA MET A 124 0.33 1.92 -1.85
C MET A 124 -1.07 2.20 -1.27
N VAL A 125 -1.33 1.77 -0.04
CA VAL A 125 -2.62 2.01 0.63
C VAL A 125 -2.85 3.51 0.86
N ILE A 126 -1.87 4.23 1.41
CA ILE A 126 -1.99 5.68 1.65
C ILE A 126 -2.15 6.47 0.34
N ILE A 127 -1.44 6.07 -0.72
CA ILE A 127 -1.57 6.70 -2.04
C ILE A 127 -2.97 6.46 -2.61
N THR A 128 -3.44 5.21 -2.56
CA THR A 128 -4.78 4.86 -3.06
C THR A 128 -5.85 5.60 -2.29
N GLN A 129 -5.72 5.70 -0.97
CA GLN A 129 -6.61 6.50 -0.13
C GLN A 129 -6.61 7.97 -0.55
N PHE A 130 -5.44 8.58 -0.73
CA PHE A 130 -5.34 9.96 -1.19
C PHE A 130 -6.07 10.16 -2.53
N MET A 131 -5.83 9.27 -3.49
CA MET A 131 -6.47 9.31 -4.80
C MET A 131 -7.98 9.18 -4.72
N LEU A 132 -8.49 8.22 -3.95
CA LEU A 132 -9.92 8.02 -3.75
C LEU A 132 -10.57 9.23 -3.05
N SER A 133 -9.87 9.87 -2.12
CA SER A 133 -10.39 11.03 -1.42
C SER A 133 -10.43 12.30 -2.27
N TRP A 134 -9.39 12.56 -3.07
CA TRP A 134 -9.29 13.80 -3.84
C TRP A 134 -9.92 13.73 -5.23
N SER A 135 -9.97 12.55 -5.86
CA SER A 135 -10.50 12.43 -7.24
C SER A 135 -11.95 12.89 -7.39
N PRO A 136 -12.89 12.59 -6.48
CA PRO A 136 -14.27 13.09 -6.59
C PRO A 136 -14.34 14.61 -6.65
N TYR A 137 -13.61 15.29 -5.76
CA TYR A 137 -13.55 16.75 -5.74
C TYR A 137 -12.86 17.31 -7.00
N ALA A 138 -11.75 16.68 -7.40
CA ALA A 138 -11.02 17.06 -8.59
C ALA A 138 -11.88 16.96 -9.87
N ILE A 139 -12.75 15.94 -9.96
CA ILE A 139 -13.70 15.77 -11.06
C ILE A 139 -14.75 16.89 -11.05
N ILE A 140 -15.32 17.24 -9.88
CA ILE A 140 -16.29 18.32 -9.77
C ILE A 140 -15.70 19.66 -10.20
N ALA A 141 -14.49 19.99 -9.76
CA ALA A 141 -13.82 21.23 -10.16
C ALA A 141 -13.50 21.25 -11.68
N LEU A 142 -13.15 20.12 -12.30
CA LEU A 142 -12.99 20.06 -13.77
C LEU A 142 -14.33 20.17 -14.52
N LEU A 143 -15.41 19.57 -13.99
CA LEU A 143 -16.75 19.71 -14.55
C LEU A 143 -17.24 21.16 -14.48
N ALA A 144 -16.97 21.85 -13.37
CA ALA A 144 -17.26 23.27 -13.23
C ALA A 144 -16.53 24.12 -14.28
N GLN A 145 -15.26 23.79 -14.52
CA GLN A 145 -14.39 24.61 -15.38
C GLN A 145 -14.55 24.33 -16.89
N PHE A 146 -14.80 23.08 -17.26
CA PHE A 146 -14.75 22.61 -18.65
C PHE A 146 -16.03 21.89 -19.11
N GLY A 147 -16.97 21.63 -18.20
CA GLY A 147 -18.20 20.91 -18.45
C GLY A 147 -19.46 21.74 -18.16
N PRO A 148 -20.61 21.07 -17.95
CA PRO A 148 -21.86 21.72 -17.58
C PRO A 148 -21.81 22.22 -16.13
N ALA A 149 -21.51 23.50 -15.95
CA ALA A 149 -21.39 24.12 -14.62
C ALA A 149 -22.69 24.04 -13.81
N GLU A 150 -23.85 23.91 -14.46
CA GLU A 150 -25.15 23.74 -13.81
C GLU A 150 -25.28 22.44 -13.01
N TRP A 151 -24.41 21.45 -13.24
CA TRP A 151 -24.37 20.22 -12.43
C TRP A 151 -23.69 20.45 -11.07
N VAL A 152 -22.93 21.53 -10.93
CA VAL A 152 -22.15 21.86 -9.73
C VAL A 152 -23.03 22.62 -8.74
N THR A 153 -23.96 21.88 -8.15
CA THR A 153 -24.80 22.39 -7.05
C THR A 153 -23.98 22.53 -5.75
N PRO A 154 -24.46 23.30 -4.75
CA PRO A 154 -23.75 23.45 -3.48
C PRO A 154 -23.37 22.12 -2.81
N TYR A 155 -24.27 21.14 -2.78
CA TYR A 155 -23.96 19.82 -2.20
C TYR A 155 -23.08 18.95 -3.11
N ALA A 156 -23.18 19.11 -4.43
CA ALA A 156 -22.30 18.43 -5.37
C ALA A 156 -20.83 18.87 -5.23
N ALA A 157 -20.58 20.11 -4.80
CA ALA A 157 -19.25 20.60 -4.43
C ALA A 157 -18.87 20.25 -2.98
N GLU A 158 -19.79 20.46 -2.03
CA GLU A 158 -19.52 20.33 -0.59
C GLU A 158 -19.17 18.89 -0.18
N LEU A 159 -19.95 17.89 -0.60
CA LEU A 159 -19.74 16.51 -0.13
C LEU A 159 -18.37 15.94 -0.60
N PRO A 160 -17.97 16.08 -1.87
CA PRO A 160 -16.65 15.65 -2.31
C PRO A 160 -15.49 16.39 -1.64
N VAL A 161 -15.63 17.70 -1.38
CA VAL A 161 -14.54 18.44 -0.73
C VAL A 161 -14.38 18.03 0.73
N LEU A 162 -15.46 17.72 1.45
CA LEU A 162 -15.37 17.19 2.82
C LEU A 162 -14.59 15.87 2.83
N PHE A 163 -14.82 15.00 1.85
CA PHE A 163 -14.07 13.75 1.71
C PHE A 163 -12.59 13.98 1.38
N ALA A 164 -12.29 14.96 0.51
CA ALA A 164 -10.93 15.38 0.22
C ALA A 164 -10.20 15.95 1.45
N LYS A 165 -10.86 16.79 2.24
CA LYS A 165 -10.31 17.36 3.49
C LYS A 165 -10.05 16.28 4.54
N ALA A 166 -10.96 15.30 4.69
CA ALA A 166 -10.78 14.15 5.58
C ALA A 166 -9.60 13.25 5.17
N SER A 167 -9.08 13.34 3.95
CA SER A 167 -7.91 12.57 3.50
C SER A 167 -6.71 12.68 4.46
N ALA A 168 -6.47 13.88 5.01
CA ALA A 168 -5.30 14.16 5.84
C ALA A 168 -5.27 13.39 7.18
N ILE A 169 -6.41 12.88 7.66
CA ILE A 169 -6.50 12.15 8.94
C ILE A 169 -6.34 10.64 8.80
N HIS A 170 -6.35 10.09 7.58
CA HIS A 170 -6.30 8.64 7.39
C HIS A 170 -4.90 8.05 7.55
N ASN A 171 -3.83 8.78 7.21
CA ASN A 171 -2.47 8.26 7.27
C ASN A 171 -2.09 7.71 8.66
N PRO A 172 -2.29 8.43 9.78
CA PRO A 172 -2.04 7.89 11.11
C PRO A 172 -2.81 6.60 11.41
N ILE A 173 -4.07 6.52 10.97
CA ILE A 173 -4.92 5.33 11.15
C ILE A 173 -4.37 4.13 10.37
N VAL A 174 -3.95 4.36 9.12
CA VAL A 174 -3.31 3.31 8.31
C VAL A 174 -2.04 2.82 9.00
N TYR A 175 -1.18 3.71 9.49
CA TYR A 175 0.04 3.32 10.19
C TYR A 175 -0.26 2.56 11.49
N SER A 176 -1.27 3.00 12.27
CA SER A 176 -1.62 2.35 13.54
C SER A 176 -2.16 0.93 13.39
N VAL A 177 -2.63 0.53 12.21
CA VAL A 177 -3.11 -0.84 11.95
C VAL A 177 -2.16 -1.69 11.12
N SER A 178 -1.16 -1.10 10.46
CA SER A 178 -0.33 -1.82 9.48
C SER A 178 1.19 -1.68 9.64
N HIS A 179 1.69 -0.65 10.33
CA HIS A 179 3.12 -0.38 10.42
C HIS A 179 3.72 -0.98 11.70
N PRO A 180 4.55 -2.06 11.65
CA PRO A 180 4.94 -2.82 12.83
C PRO A 180 5.69 -2.00 13.90
N LYS A 181 6.81 -1.37 13.53
CA LYS A 181 7.62 -0.55 14.46
C LYS A 181 6.87 0.67 15.01
N PHE A 182 5.92 1.22 14.24
CA PHE A 182 5.08 2.34 14.69
C PHE A 182 4.03 1.86 15.70
N ARG A 183 3.44 0.68 15.46
CA ARG A 183 2.53 0.01 16.40
C ARG A 183 3.24 -0.40 17.69
N GLU A 184 4.46 -0.90 17.60
CA GLU A 184 5.33 -1.15 18.76
C GLU A 184 5.53 0.13 19.58
N ALA A 185 5.87 1.25 18.91
CA ALA A 185 6.01 2.54 19.59
C ALA A 185 4.70 3.00 20.26
N ILE A 186 3.54 2.85 19.62
CA ILE A 186 2.23 3.14 20.22
C ILE A 186 1.97 2.22 21.41
N GLN A 187 2.27 0.92 21.32
CA GLN A 187 2.06 -0.02 22.42
C GLN A 187 2.85 0.38 23.67
N VAL A 188 4.08 0.88 23.49
CA VAL A 188 4.95 1.33 24.59
C VAL A 188 4.52 2.69 25.15
N THR A 189 4.05 3.62 24.31
CA THR A 189 3.78 5.02 24.70
C THR A 189 2.31 5.33 24.98
N PHE A 190 1.40 4.85 24.14
CA PHE A 190 -0.04 5.12 24.19
C PHE A 190 -0.88 3.85 23.89
N PRO A 191 -0.78 2.79 24.72
CA PRO A 191 -1.36 1.48 24.41
C PRO A 191 -2.90 1.50 24.25
N TRP A 192 -3.58 2.47 24.85
CA TRP A 192 -5.04 2.63 24.75
C TRP A 192 -5.51 2.91 23.31
N LEU A 193 -4.63 3.40 22.42
CA LEU A 193 -4.92 3.59 21.00
C LEU A 193 -5.01 2.27 20.22
N LEU A 194 -4.47 1.16 20.76
CA LEU A 194 -4.47 -0.15 20.10
C LEU A 194 -5.50 -1.13 20.66
N THR A 195 -6.48 -0.66 21.43
CA THR A 195 -7.50 -1.52 22.08
C THR A 195 -8.25 -2.41 21.09
N CYS A 196 -8.60 -1.88 19.91
CA CYS A 196 -9.27 -2.63 18.84
C CYS A 196 -8.31 -3.33 17.86
N CYS A 197 -7.00 -3.15 18.02
CA CYS A 197 -5.97 -3.68 17.11
C CYS A 197 -4.69 -4.03 17.88
N GLN A 198 -4.83 -4.89 18.89
CA GLN A 198 -3.77 -5.24 19.84
C GLN A 198 -2.46 -5.57 19.13
N PHE A 199 -1.37 -4.99 19.63
CA PHE A 199 -0.04 -5.25 19.09
C PHE A 199 0.41 -6.67 19.45
N ASN A 200 1.02 -7.33 18.48
CA ASN A 200 1.72 -8.59 18.69
C ASN A 200 3.21 -8.42 18.33
N GLU A 201 4.10 -8.83 19.22
CA GLU A 201 5.56 -8.79 19.00
C GLU A 201 5.98 -9.49 17.70
N LYS A 202 5.23 -10.53 17.29
CA LYS A 202 5.44 -11.23 16.01
C LYS A 202 5.36 -10.33 14.79
N GLU A 203 4.65 -9.20 14.87
CA GLU A 203 4.56 -8.24 13.77
C GLU A 203 5.91 -7.62 13.41
N CYS A 204 6.82 -7.54 14.38
CA CYS A 204 8.16 -6.96 14.24
C CYS A 204 9.26 -7.99 13.97
N GLU A 205 8.97 -9.29 13.95
CA GLU A 205 9.97 -10.37 13.72
C GLU A 205 10.79 -10.12 12.46
N ASP A 206 10.15 -9.90 11.30
CA ASP A 206 10.84 -9.63 10.04
C ASP A 206 11.72 -8.36 10.10
N ALA A 207 11.27 -7.33 10.82
CA ALA A 207 12.03 -6.08 10.95
C ALA A 207 13.22 -6.22 11.90
N ASN A 208 13.04 -6.99 12.98
CA ASN A 208 14.09 -7.29 13.95
C ASN A 208 15.17 -8.20 13.33
N ASP A 209 14.77 -9.26 12.63
CA ASP A 209 15.66 -10.17 11.90
C ASP A 209 16.47 -9.43 10.82
N ALA A 210 15.88 -8.40 10.20
CA ALA A 210 16.55 -7.57 9.20
C ALA A 210 17.64 -6.64 9.79
N GLU A 211 17.43 -6.20 11.03
CA GLU A 211 18.31 -5.28 11.77
C GLU A 211 19.41 -6.03 12.54
N GLU A 212 19.15 -7.27 12.99
CA GLU A 212 20.06 -8.08 13.79
C GLU A 212 21.40 -8.32 13.05
N GLU A 213 22.52 -7.91 13.65
CA GLU A 213 23.84 -8.19 13.10
C GLU A 213 24.15 -9.67 13.21
N VAL A 214 24.51 -10.32 12.09
CA VAL A 214 24.99 -11.69 12.15
C VAL A 214 26.39 -11.62 12.75
N PRO A 215 26.64 -12.23 13.92
CA PRO A 215 27.96 -12.24 14.50
C PRO A 215 28.92 -12.86 13.49
N ALA A 216 30.06 -12.21 13.25
CA ALA A 216 31.09 -12.76 12.39
C ALA A 216 31.43 -14.16 12.91
N SER A 217 31.17 -15.17 12.10
CA SER A 217 31.66 -16.51 12.38
C SER A 217 33.17 -16.37 12.60
N GLU A 218 33.66 -16.75 13.78
CA GLU A 218 35.08 -17.01 13.96
C GLU A 218 35.55 -17.83 12.76
N GLY A 219 36.56 -17.31 12.07
CA GLY A 219 36.98 -17.83 10.79
C GLY A 219 37.40 -19.30 10.91
N GLY A 220 36.86 -20.12 10.00
CA GLY A 220 37.52 -21.31 9.49
C GLY A 220 37.37 -22.60 10.31
N GLY A 221 36.72 -23.59 9.70
CA GLY A 221 37.03 -25.00 9.93
C GLY A 221 35.83 -25.90 10.21
N GLY A 222 35.58 -26.85 9.30
CA GLY A 222 34.87 -28.09 9.61
C GLY A 222 33.40 -28.12 9.20
N GLY A 223 33.08 -28.98 8.24
CA GLY A 223 31.73 -29.22 7.76
C GLY A 223 30.79 -29.73 8.86
N GLY A 224 29.61 -29.12 8.89
CA GLY A 224 28.49 -29.52 9.72
C GLY A 224 27.33 -28.60 9.38
N GLU A 225 26.56 -28.95 8.35
CA GLU A 225 25.30 -28.27 8.06
C GLU A 225 24.40 -28.48 9.28
N SER A 226 24.15 -27.41 10.06
CA SER A 226 23.33 -27.50 11.27
C SER A 226 21.96 -28.08 10.90
N ALA A 227 21.43 -29.02 11.69
CA ALA A 227 20.16 -29.70 11.42
C ALA A 227 19.02 -28.73 11.05
N ASP A 228 19.01 -27.53 11.65
CA ASP A 228 18.06 -26.45 11.36
C ASP A 228 18.11 -25.94 9.91
N ALA A 229 19.29 -25.93 9.28
CA ALA A 229 19.48 -25.49 7.90
C ALA A 229 18.99 -26.53 6.89
N ALA A 230 19.15 -27.82 7.20
CA ALA A 230 18.59 -28.91 6.41
C ALA A 230 17.05 -28.91 6.49
N GLN A 231 16.51 -28.75 7.70
CA GLN A 231 15.07 -28.67 7.94
C GLN A 231 14.42 -27.47 7.23
N MET A 232 15.11 -26.32 7.21
CA MET A 232 14.61 -25.12 6.53
C MET A 232 14.68 -25.24 4.99
N LYS A 233 15.71 -25.91 4.44
CA LYS A 233 15.77 -26.23 3.01
C LYS A 233 14.66 -27.19 2.58
N GLU A 234 14.36 -28.21 3.39
CA GLU A 234 13.25 -29.12 3.13
C GLU A 234 11.89 -28.39 3.18
N MET A 235 11.69 -27.52 4.16
CA MET A 235 10.46 -26.73 4.29
C MET A 235 10.27 -25.79 3.08
N MET A 236 11.33 -25.12 2.61
CA MET A 236 11.26 -24.27 1.41
C MET A 236 11.01 -25.08 0.13
N ALA A 237 11.64 -26.25 -0.01
CA ALA A 237 11.37 -27.16 -1.12
C ALA A 237 9.93 -27.68 -1.11
N MET A 238 9.36 -27.91 0.08
CA MET A 238 7.96 -28.31 0.26
C MET A 238 6.99 -27.17 -0.11
N MET A 239 7.29 -25.92 0.27
CA MET A 239 6.51 -24.74 -0.13
C MET A 239 6.52 -24.53 -1.65
N GLN A 240 7.68 -24.66 -2.30
CA GLN A 240 7.78 -24.57 -3.76
C GLN A 240 7.00 -25.69 -4.46
N LYS A 241 7.02 -26.91 -3.92
CA LYS A 241 6.21 -28.02 -4.46
C LYS A 241 4.71 -27.80 -4.27
N MET A 242 4.27 -27.25 -3.14
CA MET A 242 2.86 -26.88 -2.94
C MET A 242 2.41 -25.79 -3.92
N GLN A 243 3.24 -24.76 -4.14
CA GLN A 243 2.93 -23.69 -5.10
C GLN A 243 2.89 -24.22 -6.55
N ALA A 244 3.81 -25.12 -6.91
CA ALA A 244 3.81 -25.77 -8.22
C ALA A 244 2.59 -26.69 -8.43
N GLN A 245 2.12 -27.37 -7.37
CA GLN A 245 0.90 -28.19 -7.42
C GLN A 245 -0.38 -27.33 -7.53
N GLN A 246 -0.44 -26.17 -6.87
CA GLN A 246 -1.57 -25.24 -7.02
C GLN A 246 -1.62 -24.61 -8.42
N ALA A 247 -0.48 -24.41 -9.08
CA ALA A 247 -0.41 -23.93 -10.46
C ALA A 247 -0.76 -25.01 -11.52
N ALA A 248 -0.76 -26.28 -11.14
CA ALA A 248 -0.99 -27.41 -12.05
C ALA A 248 -2.42 -27.98 -12.02
N TYR A 249 -3.31 -27.50 -11.14
CA TYR A 249 -4.72 -27.88 -11.16
C TYR A 249 -5.46 -27.08 -12.25
N PRO A 250 -6.07 -27.75 -13.26
CA PRO A 250 -6.90 -27.07 -14.25
C PRO A 250 -8.09 -26.41 -13.55
N GLN A 251 -8.33 -25.12 -13.85
CA GLN A 251 -9.59 -24.48 -13.47
C GLN A 251 -10.75 -25.27 -14.09
N PRO A 252 -11.78 -25.68 -13.32
CA PRO A 252 -12.89 -26.41 -13.89
C PRO A 252 -13.65 -25.52 -14.90
N PRO A 253 -14.11 -26.09 -16.03
CA PRO A 253 -14.82 -25.31 -17.04
C PRO A 253 -16.16 -24.80 -16.47
N PRO A 254 -16.67 -23.65 -16.96
CA PRO A 254 -17.93 -23.09 -16.47
C PRO A 254 -19.08 -24.08 -16.77
N GLN A 255 -19.65 -24.67 -15.72
CA GLN A 255 -20.79 -25.57 -15.84
C GLN A 255 -22.06 -24.76 -16.14
N GLY A 256 -22.58 -24.89 -17.37
CA GLY A 256 -23.95 -24.55 -17.70
C GLY A 256 -24.92 -25.49 -16.97
N TYR A 257 -25.97 -24.93 -16.38
CA TYR A 257 -27.00 -25.67 -15.65
C TYR A 257 -27.85 -26.55 -16.59
N PRO A 258 -28.03 -27.86 -16.30
CA PRO A 258 -29.11 -28.67 -16.85
C PRO A 258 -30.33 -28.71 -15.90
N PRO A 259 -31.52 -29.10 -16.41
CA PRO A 259 -32.81 -28.75 -15.83
C PRO A 259 -33.22 -29.61 -14.62
N GLN A 260 -34.04 -29.01 -13.75
CA GLN A 260 -34.68 -29.65 -12.60
C GLN A 260 -35.63 -30.78 -13.07
N GLY A 261 -35.44 -31.99 -12.55
CA GLY A 261 -36.40 -33.07 -12.77
C GLY A 261 -36.08 -34.37 -12.03
N ALA A 262 -37.01 -34.75 -11.15
CA ALA A 262 -37.25 -36.07 -10.56
C ALA A 262 -36.37 -36.56 -9.39
N TYR A 263 -36.88 -36.37 -8.17
CA TYR A 263 -36.60 -37.24 -7.02
C TYR A 263 -37.48 -38.50 -7.07
N PRO A 264 -37.00 -39.66 -6.59
CA PRO A 264 -37.85 -40.66 -5.96
C PRO A 264 -37.53 -40.83 -4.44
N PRO A 265 -38.50 -41.25 -3.61
CA PRO A 265 -38.40 -41.22 -2.15
C PRO A 265 -38.11 -42.60 -1.50
N GLN A 266 -38.01 -42.59 -0.17
CA GLN A 266 -37.90 -43.69 0.83
C GLN A 266 -36.49 -43.83 1.44
N GLY A 267 -36.29 -43.90 2.76
CA GLY A 267 -37.17 -44.13 3.90
C GLY A 267 -36.55 -45.21 4.81
N TYR A 268 -36.30 -44.88 6.09
CA TYR A 268 -36.45 -45.67 7.34
C TYR A 268 -35.55 -45.10 8.48
N PRO A 269 -35.97 -45.17 9.76
CA PRO A 269 -35.49 -44.33 10.87
C PRO A 269 -34.53 -45.07 11.86
N PRO A 270 -33.92 -44.37 12.84
CA PRO A 270 -32.97 -44.96 13.78
C PRO A 270 -33.62 -45.59 15.02
N GLN A 271 -33.08 -46.75 15.42
CA GLN A 271 -33.42 -47.51 16.63
C GLN A 271 -32.93 -46.82 17.92
N GLY A 272 -33.80 -46.79 18.93
CA GLY A 272 -33.49 -46.30 20.28
C GLY A 272 -32.93 -47.38 21.22
N TYR A 273 -32.46 -46.91 22.38
CA TYR A 273 -32.22 -47.72 23.58
C TYR A 273 -33.09 -47.20 24.73
N PRO A 274 -33.62 -48.07 25.61
CA PRO A 274 -34.45 -47.66 26.74
C PRO A 274 -33.63 -47.45 28.04
N ALA A 275 -34.15 -46.60 28.93
CA ALA A 275 -33.69 -46.41 30.31
C ALA A 275 -34.69 -47.05 31.29
N PRO A 276 -34.29 -47.40 32.53
CA PRO A 276 -35.20 -47.57 33.64
C PRO A 276 -35.66 -46.21 34.22
#